data_AF-A0A1H9TWK3-F1
#
_entry.id   AF-A0A1H9TWK3-F1
#
_cell.length_a   1.000
_cell.length_b   1.000
_cell.length_c   1.000
_cell.angle_alpha   90.00
_cell.angle_beta   90.00
_cell.angle_gamma   90.00
#
_symmetry.space_group_name_H-M   'P 1'
#
loop_
_entity.id
_entity.type
_entity.pdbx_description
1 polymer ?
#
loop_
_entity_poly.entity_id
_entity_poly.type
_entity_poly.pdbx_seq_one_letter_code
_entity_poly.pdbx_strand_id
1 'polypeptide(L)'
;MNNSIYRKKNRLISGFLIAMLLSGCSSSQLVLGNKDSDQSDEEISTNEKDADDEAAKDASADDSTKGSSSEEKSSEDLLVDSVTWDDLYDPTGNSNEDNKVYFNMSDGSVQTFEISSDYKIEDLKMVDLDNDGTEDYIISSYFANTATEYNIICAYTFDDGQVSQLFPVSGIEGVEDDVLYDCQITDVTIDYATDATVNGLELTSFGKVDGMVYEESHKIIYYQDGKWNLKADH
;
A
#
# COMPACT_ATOMS: atom_id res chain seq x y z
N MET A 1 -10.42 -13.93 -27.22
CA MET A 1 -11.29 -14.97 -26.62
C MET A 1 -11.17 -14.78 -25.13
N ASN A 2 -12.17 -14.13 -24.55
CA ASN A 2 -12.14 -13.58 -23.19
C ASN A 2 -12.50 -14.66 -22.18
N ASN A 3 -11.67 -14.85 -21.16
CA ASN A 3 -12.06 -15.60 -19.98
C ASN A 3 -12.76 -14.65 -19.00
N SER A 4 -14.07 -14.57 -19.11
CA SER A 4 -14.95 -14.21 -18.00
C SER A 4 -15.33 -15.51 -17.29
N ILE A 5 -14.98 -15.65 -16.02
CA ILE A 5 -15.42 -16.79 -15.19
C ILE A 5 -15.84 -16.29 -13.81
N TYR A 6 -17.15 -16.14 -13.61
CA TYR A 6 -17.76 -16.30 -12.30
C TYR A 6 -18.65 -17.55 -12.31
N ARG A 7 -18.20 -18.61 -11.63
CA ARG A 7 -19.06 -19.70 -11.15
C ARG A 7 -18.59 -20.20 -9.79
N LYS A 8 -19.36 -19.81 -8.78
CA LYS A 8 -19.34 -20.32 -7.40
C LYS A 8 -19.50 -21.85 -7.39
N LYS A 9 -18.52 -22.59 -6.84
CA LYS A 9 -18.66 -24.00 -6.48
C LYS A 9 -17.96 -24.30 -5.16
N ASN A 10 -18.71 -24.97 -4.28
CA ASN A 10 -18.31 -25.38 -2.93
C ASN A 10 -17.15 -26.39 -2.91
N ARG A 11 -16.23 -26.14 -1.97
CA ARG A 11 -15.45 -27.04 -1.10
C ARG A 11 -15.09 -28.45 -1.61
N LEU A 12 -13.78 -28.72 -1.62
CA LEU A 12 -13.18 -29.93 -1.03
C LEU A 12 -11.73 -29.62 -0.67
N ILE A 13 -11.45 -29.57 0.64
CA ILE A 13 -10.11 -29.43 1.21
C ILE A 13 -9.44 -30.80 1.07
N SER A 14 -8.38 -30.88 0.25
CA SER A 14 -7.51 -32.05 0.18
C SER A 14 -6.17 -31.66 0.79
N GLY A 15 -5.97 -32.05 2.05
CA GLY A 15 -4.70 -31.89 2.74
C GLY A 15 -3.62 -32.74 2.07
N PHE A 16 -2.56 -32.07 1.60
CA PHE A 16 -1.27 -32.71 1.36
C PHE A 16 -0.30 -32.20 2.43
N LEU A 17 0.07 -33.13 3.30
CA LEU A 17 1.10 -33.00 4.30
C LEU A 17 2.23 -33.91 3.82
N ILE A 18 3.47 -33.41 3.76
CA ILE A 18 4.69 -34.03 4.34
C ILE A 18 5.99 -33.56 3.66
N ALA A 19 6.82 -32.97 4.53
CA ALA A 19 8.28 -33.00 4.68
C ALA A 19 9.19 -32.42 3.58
N MET A 20 9.73 -31.23 3.86
CA MET A 20 11.06 -30.84 3.40
C MET A 20 12.11 -31.28 4.42
N LEU A 21 13.05 -32.09 3.95
CA LEU A 21 14.27 -32.47 4.65
C LEU A 21 15.25 -31.29 4.61
N LEU A 22 15.54 -30.69 5.76
CA LEU A 22 16.65 -29.76 5.94
C LEU A 22 17.97 -30.56 6.01
N SER A 23 18.77 -30.49 4.95
CA SER A 23 20.19 -30.83 5.00
C SER A 23 21.01 -29.56 5.04
N GLY A 24 21.56 -29.25 6.23
CA GLY A 24 22.52 -28.18 6.41
C GLY A 24 23.91 -28.54 5.88
N CYS A 25 24.70 -27.51 5.60
CA CYS A 25 26.17 -27.52 5.61
C CYS A 25 26.72 -26.10 5.77
N SER A 26 27.21 -25.82 6.98
CA SER A 26 28.41 -25.06 7.39
C SER A 26 28.99 -23.91 6.54
N SER A 27 29.03 -22.75 7.21
CA SER A 27 30.16 -21.83 7.49
C SER A 27 31.35 -21.68 6.51
N SER A 28 31.69 -20.43 6.20
CA SER A 28 33.07 -19.92 6.16
C SER A 28 33.11 -18.40 6.43
N GLN A 29 33.92 -18.02 7.41
CA GLN A 29 34.40 -16.65 7.70
C GLN A 29 35.35 -16.13 6.61
N LEU A 30 35.47 -14.81 6.48
CA LEU A 30 36.66 -13.98 6.18
C LEU A 30 36.15 -12.57 5.79
N VAL A 31 36.75 -11.42 6.10
CA VAL A 31 37.78 -10.97 7.04
C VAL A 31 37.66 -9.44 7.08
N LEU A 32 38.07 -8.86 8.21
CA LEU A 32 38.19 -7.43 8.48
C LEU A 32 38.94 -6.63 7.40
N GLY A 33 38.47 -5.40 7.17
CA GLY A 33 39.22 -4.35 6.48
C GLY A 33 38.78 -2.96 6.92
N ASN A 34 39.34 -2.47 8.03
CA ASN A 34 39.28 -1.07 8.43
C ASN A 34 39.84 -0.16 7.34
N LYS A 35 39.17 0.97 7.09
CA LYS A 35 39.87 2.21 6.71
C LYS A 35 39.07 3.46 7.09
N ASP A 36 39.54 4.05 8.19
CA ASP A 36 39.66 5.48 8.53
C ASP A 36 38.89 6.51 7.70
N SER A 37 38.03 7.23 8.43
CA SER A 37 37.91 8.70 8.52
C SER A 37 38.59 9.56 7.46
N ASP A 38 37.82 10.50 6.88
CA ASP A 38 38.20 11.91 6.95
C ASP A 38 36.96 12.83 6.90
N GLN A 39 36.92 13.75 7.85
CA GLN A 39 36.05 14.92 7.91
C GLN A 39 36.49 15.94 6.84
N SER A 40 35.52 16.67 6.28
CA SER A 40 35.69 18.10 6.03
C SER A 40 34.34 18.78 5.85
N ASP A 41 33.93 19.46 6.92
CA ASP A 41 33.44 20.83 7.04
C ASP A 41 32.50 21.45 5.99
N GLU A 42 31.43 22.00 6.57
CA GLU A 42 30.54 23.06 6.11
C GLU A 42 31.24 24.17 5.34
N GLU A 43 30.56 24.77 4.36
CA GLU A 43 30.27 26.21 4.39
C GLU A 43 28.98 26.52 3.61
N ILE A 44 28.01 27.08 4.34
CA ILE A 44 26.83 27.76 3.81
C ILE A 44 27.24 29.19 3.46
N SER A 45 26.98 29.62 2.22
CA SER A 45 27.13 31.01 1.80
C SER A 45 25.76 31.60 1.46
N THR A 46 25.22 32.37 2.40
CA THR A 46 24.11 33.29 2.22
C THR A 46 24.61 34.60 1.63
N ASN A 47 23.94 35.11 0.59
CA ASN A 47 24.00 36.53 0.25
C ASN A 47 22.57 37.04 -0.02
N GLU A 48 22.04 37.77 0.96
CA GLU A 48 21.01 38.77 0.76
C GLU A 48 21.64 40.08 0.26
N LYS A 49 20.96 40.77 -0.67
CA LYS A 49 20.83 42.23 -0.63
C LYS A 49 19.79 42.76 -1.63
N ASP A 50 18.75 43.40 -1.08
CA ASP A 50 18.24 44.77 -1.31
C ASP A 50 18.30 45.34 -2.75
N ALA A 51 17.36 46.14 -3.26
CA ALA A 51 16.08 46.72 -2.85
C ALA A 51 15.56 47.55 -4.05
N ASP A 52 14.28 47.97 -4.00
CA ASP A 52 13.67 49.13 -4.69
C ASP A 52 13.54 49.06 -6.24
N ASP A 53 12.52 49.58 -6.93
CA ASP A 53 11.40 50.44 -6.54
C ASP A 53 10.33 50.46 -7.67
N GLU A 54 9.11 50.82 -7.25
CA GLU A 54 8.07 51.59 -7.94
C GLU A 54 7.35 51.19 -9.26
N ALA A 55 6.02 51.28 -9.11
CA ALA A 55 5.04 52.01 -9.93
C ALA A 55 4.49 51.51 -11.28
N ALA A 56 3.17 51.30 -11.22
CA ALA A 56 2.12 51.89 -12.08
C ALA A 56 1.56 51.11 -13.30
N LYS A 57 0.33 50.64 -13.08
CA LYS A 57 -0.90 50.75 -13.90
C LYS A 57 -0.76 50.95 -15.42
N ASP A 58 -1.44 50.09 -16.18
CA ASP A 58 -2.49 50.59 -17.09
C ASP A 58 -3.55 49.52 -17.38
N ALA A 59 -4.78 49.99 -17.57
CA ALA A 59 -5.97 49.23 -17.89
C ALA A 59 -6.19 49.14 -19.41
N SER A 60 -6.77 48.04 -19.89
CA SER A 60 -7.56 48.04 -21.13
C SER A 60 -8.43 46.80 -21.23
N ALA A 61 -9.73 47.02 -21.34
CA ALA A 61 -10.75 46.04 -21.65
C ALA A 61 -10.78 45.72 -23.15
N ASP A 62 -11.11 44.47 -23.51
CA ASP A 62 -11.77 44.09 -24.77
C ASP A 62 -12.27 42.64 -24.58
N ASP A 63 -13.54 42.43 -24.21
CA ASP A 63 -14.64 42.09 -25.12
C ASP A 63 -14.27 41.08 -26.22
N SER A 64 -14.70 39.82 -26.06
CA SER A 64 -15.42 39.13 -27.14
C SER A 64 -15.94 37.75 -26.70
N THR A 65 -17.20 37.52 -27.07
CA THR A 65 -17.83 36.23 -27.41
C THR A 65 -18.14 35.23 -26.31
N LYS A 66 -19.23 35.54 -25.60
CA LYS A 66 -20.10 34.57 -24.93
C LYS A 66 -20.80 33.71 -25.98
N GLY A 67 -20.43 32.44 -26.06
CA GLY A 67 -21.06 31.45 -26.94
C GLY A 67 -20.50 30.04 -26.74
N SER A 68 -20.17 29.67 -25.50
CA SER A 68 -19.88 28.27 -25.19
C SER A 68 -21.19 27.62 -24.77
N SER A 69 -21.85 26.99 -25.75
CA SER A 69 -22.82 25.94 -25.50
C SER A 69 -22.05 24.85 -24.76
N SER A 70 -22.08 24.89 -23.43
CA SER A 70 -21.64 23.78 -22.60
C SER A 70 -22.56 22.62 -22.94
N GLU A 71 -22.11 21.76 -23.84
CA GLU A 71 -22.59 20.39 -23.91
C GLU A 71 -22.48 19.87 -22.48
N GLU A 72 -23.63 19.69 -21.85
CA GLU A 72 -23.74 18.91 -20.64
C GLU A 72 -23.23 17.53 -21.01
N LYS A 73 -21.93 17.30 -20.77
CA LYS A 73 -21.40 15.96 -20.60
C LYS A 73 -22.27 15.39 -19.49
N SER A 74 -23.19 14.51 -19.88
CA SER A 74 -23.79 13.55 -18.98
C SER A 74 -22.64 12.96 -18.18
N SER A 75 -22.53 13.33 -16.90
CA SER A 75 -21.60 12.73 -15.97
C SER A 75 -22.12 11.31 -15.75
N GLU A 76 -21.82 10.42 -16.69
CA GLU A 76 -21.87 9.01 -16.36
C GLU A 76 -20.97 8.83 -15.13
N ASP A 77 -21.54 8.25 -14.08
CA ASP A 77 -20.81 8.01 -12.84
C ASP A 77 -19.50 7.30 -13.19
N LEU A 78 -18.37 7.94 -12.86
CA LEU A 78 -17.06 7.38 -13.13
C LEU A 78 -16.90 6.16 -12.22
N LEU A 79 -16.50 5.02 -12.79
CA LEU A 79 -16.34 3.76 -12.08
C LEU A 79 -15.00 3.12 -12.43
N VAL A 80 -14.51 2.22 -11.58
CA VAL A 80 -13.40 1.33 -11.92
C VAL A 80 -13.96 0.16 -12.74
N ASP A 81 -13.52 0.04 -13.98
CA ASP A 81 -13.93 -1.05 -14.87
C ASP A 81 -13.13 -2.33 -14.60
N SER A 82 -11.82 -2.18 -14.35
CA SER A 82 -10.95 -3.32 -14.07
C SER A 82 -9.66 -2.90 -13.36
N VAL A 83 -9.11 -3.82 -12.57
CA VAL A 83 -7.80 -3.68 -11.93
C VAL A 83 -6.86 -4.74 -12.50
N THR A 84 -5.69 -4.30 -12.93
CA THR A 84 -4.63 -5.15 -13.49
C THR A 84 -3.29 -4.80 -12.87
N TRP A 85 -2.30 -5.67 -12.96
CA TRP A 85 -0.97 -5.39 -12.43
C TRP A 85 0.14 -5.96 -13.30
N ASP A 86 1.33 -5.41 -13.13
CA ASP A 86 2.56 -5.96 -13.69
C ASP A 86 2.97 -7.23 -12.95
N ASP A 87 3.53 -8.19 -13.67
CA ASP A 87 4.08 -9.44 -13.13
C ASP A 87 5.60 -9.42 -13.26
N LEU A 88 6.23 -8.48 -12.56
CA LEU A 88 7.69 -8.26 -12.53
C LEU A 88 8.35 -8.86 -11.28
N TYR A 89 7.69 -9.84 -10.64
CA TYR A 89 8.20 -10.44 -9.41
C TYR A 89 9.62 -10.98 -9.59
N ASP A 90 10.56 -10.39 -8.84
CA ASP A 90 11.94 -10.85 -8.75
C ASP A 90 12.31 -11.12 -7.28
N PRO A 91 12.26 -12.39 -6.82
CA PRO A 91 12.61 -12.74 -5.44
C PRO A 91 14.07 -12.47 -5.08
N THR A 92 14.93 -12.13 -6.06
CA THR A 92 16.34 -11.82 -5.80
C THR A 92 16.56 -10.37 -5.41
N GLY A 93 15.53 -9.51 -5.50
CA GLY A 93 15.61 -8.08 -5.21
C GLY A 93 16.55 -7.30 -6.14
N ASN A 94 16.78 -7.81 -7.35
CA ASN A 94 17.65 -7.16 -8.34
C ASN A 94 16.86 -6.40 -9.41
N SER A 95 15.53 -6.34 -9.28
CA SER A 95 14.73 -5.50 -10.16
C SER A 95 15.04 -4.03 -9.90
N ASN A 96 15.18 -3.27 -10.98
CA ASN A 96 15.35 -1.82 -10.95
C ASN A 96 14.01 -1.08 -11.12
N GLU A 97 12.90 -1.81 -11.20
CA GLU A 97 11.55 -1.30 -11.43
C GLU A 97 10.59 -1.98 -10.47
N ASP A 98 9.68 -1.22 -9.87
CA ASP A 98 8.61 -1.73 -9.02
C ASP A 98 7.44 -2.29 -9.82
N ASN A 99 6.69 -3.23 -9.23
CA ASN A 99 5.41 -3.64 -9.78
C ASN A 99 4.44 -2.46 -9.78
N LYS A 100 3.54 -2.41 -10.75
CA LYS A 100 2.48 -1.40 -10.79
C LYS A 100 1.13 -2.06 -10.80
N VAL A 101 0.20 -1.43 -10.09
CA VAL A 101 -1.22 -1.71 -10.11
C VAL A 101 -1.91 -0.61 -10.89
N TYR A 102 -2.74 -1.01 -11.83
CA TYR A 102 -3.48 -0.13 -12.73
C TYR A 102 -4.97 -0.26 -12.48
N PHE A 103 -5.60 0.84 -12.09
CA PHE A 103 -7.04 1.00 -11.98
C PHE A 103 -7.55 1.64 -13.27
N ASN A 104 -8.18 0.83 -14.12
CA ASN A 104 -8.70 1.26 -15.41
C ASN A 104 -10.14 1.76 -15.21
N MET A 105 -10.36 3.04 -15.50
CA MET A 105 -11.61 3.74 -15.27
C MET A 105 -12.57 3.61 -16.47
N SER A 106 -13.86 3.78 -16.24
CA SER A 106 -14.91 3.68 -17.26
C SER A 106 -14.82 4.74 -18.36
N ASP A 107 -14.16 5.87 -18.10
CA ASP A 107 -13.86 6.90 -19.09
C ASP A 107 -12.58 6.62 -19.92
N GLY A 108 -11.92 5.48 -19.65
CA GLY A 108 -10.67 5.06 -20.28
C GLY A 108 -9.41 5.65 -19.66
N SER A 109 -9.51 6.46 -18.60
CA SER A 109 -8.35 6.89 -17.83
C SER A 109 -7.79 5.75 -16.97
N VAL A 110 -6.54 5.91 -16.50
CA VAL A 110 -5.86 4.91 -15.66
C VAL A 110 -5.19 5.61 -14.48
N GLN A 111 -5.48 5.13 -13.27
CA GLN A 111 -4.75 5.51 -12.06
C GLN A 111 -3.76 4.40 -11.70
N THR A 112 -2.54 4.77 -11.34
CA THR A 112 -1.43 3.81 -11.17
C THR A 112 -0.81 3.96 -9.79
N PHE A 113 -0.55 2.83 -9.14
CA PHE A 113 0.14 2.75 -7.85
C PHE A 113 1.32 1.78 -7.94
N GLU A 114 2.40 2.12 -7.24
CA GLU A 114 3.60 1.28 -7.18
C GLU A 114 3.51 0.33 -5.99
N ILE A 115 3.93 -0.91 -6.20
CA ILE A 115 4.10 -1.96 -5.21
C ILE A 115 5.51 -2.53 -5.42
N SER A 116 6.25 -2.79 -4.34
CA SER A 116 7.61 -3.31 -4.46
C SER A 116 7.69 -4.51 -5.40
N SER A 117 8.71 -4.53 -6.25
CA SER A 117 9.01 -5.67 -7.14
C SER A 117 9.40 -6.96 -6.40
N ASP A 118 9.77 -6.83 -5.12
CA ASP A 118 10.03 -7.97 -4.24
C ASP A 118 8.74 -8.72 -3.89
N TYR A 119 7.58 -8.09 -4.08
CA TYR A 119 6.29 -8.66 -3.70
C TYR A 119 5.62 -9.31 -4.91
N LYS A 120 5.22 -10.56 -4.75
CA LYS A 120 4.43 -11.27 -5.75
C LYS A 120 2.95 -11.02 -5.50
N ILE A 121 2.29 -10.26 -6.36
CA ILE A 121 0.83 -10.07 -6.27
C ILE A 121 0.13 -11.42 -6.54
N GLU A 122 -0.73 -11.86 -5.63
CA GLU A 122 -1.39 -13.16 -5.68
C GLU A 122 -2.88 -13.08 -5.97
N ASP A 123 -3.57 -12.09 -5.41
CA ASP A 123 -5.02 -11.98 -5.51
C ASP A 123 -5.52 -10.53 -5.34
N LEU A 124 -6.72 -10.28 -5.84
CA LEU A 124 -7.50 -9.07 -5.62
C LEU A 124 -8.88 -9.46 -5.07
N LYS A 125 -9.26 -8.86 -3.94
CA LYS A 125 -10.58 -9.03 -3.32
C LYS A 125 -11.24 -7.68 -3.08
N MET A 126 -12.56 -7.69 -2.98
CA MET A 126 -13.34 -6.53 -2.58
C MET A 126 -13.81 -6.72 -1.14
N VAL A 127 -13.47 -5.78 -0.26
CA VAL A 127 -13.83 -5.79 1.18
C VAL A 127 -14.01 -4.35 1.64
N ASP A 128 -15.12 -4.05 2.32
CA ASP A 128 -15.36 -2.76 2.99
C ASP A 128 -14.44 -2.60 4.22
N LEU A 129 -13.20 -2.15 3.98
CA LEU A 129 -12.14 -2.08 4.99
C LEU A 129 -12.17 -0.74 5.74
N ASP A 130 -12.58 0.35 5.09
CA ASP A 130 -12.83 1.64 5.73
C ASP A 130 -14.16 1.71 6.50
N ASN A 131 -15.02 0.70 6.34
CA ASN A 131 -16.29 0.53 7.03
C ASN A 131 -17.30 1.64 6.70
N ASP A 132 -17.26 2.19 5.49
CA ASP A 132 -18.18 3.21 5.00
C ASP A 132 -19.44 2.62 4.32
N GLY A 133 -19.47 1.31 4.10
CA GLY A 133 -20.54 0.57 3.43
C GLY A 133 -20.31 0.31 1.94
N THR A 134 -19.18 0.73 1.39
CA THR A 134 -18.69 0.50 0.02
C THR A 134 -17.49 -0.44 0.08
N GLU A 135 -17.34 -1.33 -0.90
CA GLU A 135 -16.20 -2.26 -0.90
C GLU A 135 -14.92 -1.58 -1.41
N ASP A 136 -13.81 -1.78 -0.70
CA ASP A 136 -12.46 -1.39 -1.10
C ASP A 136 -11.74 -2.50 -1.87
N TYR A 137 -10.72 -2.11 -2.64
CA TYR A 137 -9.86 -3.02 -3.39
C TYR A 137 -8.70 -3.50 -2.53
N ILE A 138 -8.66 -4.80 -2.23
CA ILE A 138 -7.63 -5.43 -1.43
C ILE A 138 -6.71 -6.28 -2.30
N ILE A 139 -5.49 -5.81 -2.49
CA ILE A 139 -4.43 -6.52 -3.22
C ILE A 139 -3.59 -7.26 -2.21
N SER A 140 -3.61 -8.59 -2.30
CA SER A 140 -2.80 -9.48 -1.48
C SER A 140 -1.56 -9.89 -2.24
N SER A 141 -0.39 -9.68 -1.66
CA SER A 141 0.90 -10.06 -2.21
C SER A 141 1.65 -10.96 -1.25
N TYR A 142 2.56 -11.77 -1.79
CA TYR A 142 3.43 -12.66 -1.03
C TYR A 142 4.87 -12.17 -1.10
N PHE A 143 5.54 -12.19 0.04
CA PHE A 143 6.97 -11.94 0.17
C PHE A 143 7.60 -12.94 1.13
N ALA A 144 8.83 -13.36 0.87
CA ALA A 144 9.55 -14.24 1.79
C ALA A 144 11.01 -13.81 1.90
N ASN A 145 11.54 -13.85 3.11
CA ASN A 145 12.94 -13.58 3.39
C ASN A 145 13.51 -14.61 4.37
N THR A 146 14.70 -14.35 4.91
CA THR A 146 15.35 -15.29 5.84
C THR A 146 14.75 -15.32 7.24
N ALA A 147 13.80 -14.43 7.54
CA ALA A 147 13.04 -14.42 8.79
C ALA A 147 11.76 -15.25 8.64
N THR A 148 10.88 -14.89 7.71
CA THR A 148 9.62 -15.61 7.50
C THR A 148 9.04 -15.36 6.10
N GLU A 149 7.87 -15.92 5.86
CA GLU A 149 6.94 -15.59 4.79
C GLU A 149 5.93 -14.55 5.29
N TYR A 150 5.57 -13.61 4.43
CA TYR A 150 4.70 -12.47 4.72
C TYR A 150 3.59 -12.39 3.68
N ASN A 151 2.37 -12.19 4.15
CA ASN A 151 1.25 -11.72 3.35
C ASN A 151 1.22 -10.19 3.44
N ILE A 152 1.49 -9.51 2.34
CA ILE A 152 1.45 -8.06 2.26
C ILE A 152 0.08 -7.65 1.71
N ILE A 153 -0.59 -6.74 2.40
CA ILE A 153 -1.86 -6.18 1.95
C ILE A 153 -1.64 -4.73 1.51
N CYS A 154 -2.13 -4.40 0.32
CA CYS A 154 -2.34 -3.01 -0.11
C CYS A 154 -3.85 -2.82 -0.34
N ALA A 155 -4.44 -1.83 0.34
CA ALA A 155 -5.86 -1.52 0.24
C ALA A 155 -6.06 -0.16 -0.41
N TYR A 156 -7.08 -0.05 -1.27
CA TYR A 156 -7.42 1.17 -2.00
C TYR A 156 -8.92 1.41 -1.95
N THR A 157 -9.33 2.64 -1.65
CA THR A 157 -10.73 3.09 -1.71
C THR A 157 -10.99 3.85 -3.00
N PHE A 158 -12.25 3.90 -3.42
CA PHE A 158 -12.69 4.65 -4.60
C PHE A 158 -13.83 5.59 -4.23
N ASP A 159 -13.56 6.89 -4.23
CA ASP A 159 -14.52 7.95 -3.94
C ASP A 159 -14.41 9.08 -4.95
N ASP A 160 -15.55 9.64 -5.36
CA ASP A 160 -15.67 10.75 -6.31
C ASP A 160 -14.76 10.65 -7.55
N GLY A 161 -14.68 9.46 -8.15
CA GLY A 161 -13.88 9.24 -9.36
C GLY A 161 -12.37 9.08 -9.11
N GLN A 162 -11.93 9.06 -7.86
CA GLN A 162 -10.52 8.95 -7.48
C GLN A 162 -10.26 7.66 -6.69
N VAL A 163 -9.20 6.95 -7.06
CA VAL A 163 -8.67 5.86 -6.25
C VAL A 163 -7.64 6.45 -5.29
N SER A 164 -7.72 6.09 -4.02
CA SER A 164 -6.76 6.51 -2.99
C SER A 164 -6.26 5.31 -2.20
N GLN A 165 -4.98 5.33 -1.80
CA GLN A 165 -4.41 4.28 -0.96
C GLN A 165 -4.92 4.42 0.48
N LEU A 166 -5.57 3.36 0.98
CA LEU A 166 -6.07 3.27 2.34
C LEU A 166 -5.04 2.59 3.28
N PHE A 167 -4.29 1.62 2.76
CA PHE A 167 -3.21 0.91 3.46
C PHE A 167 -2.16 0.39 2.47
N PRO A 168 -0.87 0.31 2.82
CA PRO A 168 -0.24 0.81 4.05
C PRO A 168 -0.24 2.35 4.12
N VAL A 169 -0.23 2.90 5.34
CA VAL A 169 -0.05 4.33 5.63
C VAL A 169 0.81 4.50 6.87
N SER A 170 1.46 5.65 7.01
CA SER A 170 2.27 5.98 8.18
C SER A 170 1.47 6.68 9.28
N GLY A 171 2.01 6.69 10.50
CA GLY A 171 1.50 7.49 11.61
C GLY A 171 0.29 6.88 12.34
N ILE A 172 0.06 5.57 12.22
CA ILE A 172 -0.92 4.86 13.03
C ILE A 172 -0.35 4.70 14.45
N GLU A 173 -1.02 5.28 15.44
CA GLU A 173 -0.55 5.23 16.82
C GLU A 173 -0.39 3.78 17.31
N GLY A 174 0.82 3.41 17.75
CA GLY A 174 1.14 2.07 18.25
C GLY A 174 1.50 1.04 17.16
N VAL A 175 1.63 1.46 15.91
CA VAL A 175 2.18 0.69 14.78
C VAL A 175 3.45 1.40 14.31
N GLU A 176 4.49 0.64 13.97
CA GLU A 176 5.78 1.17 13.55
C GLU A 176 5.83 1.29 12.02
N ASP A 177 6.20 2.48 11.51
CA ASP A 177 6.15 2.78 10.07
C ASP A 177 7.24 2.03 9.26
N ASP A 178 8.39 1.75 9.88
CA ASP A 178 9.56 1.15 9.22
C ASP A 178 9.64 -0.37 9.39
N VAL A 179 8.53 -1.02 9.73
CA VAL A 179 8.44 -2.46 9.98
C VAL A 179 7.60 -3.17 8.92
N LEU A 180 8.10 -4.31 8.45
CA LEU A 180 7.34 -5.19 7.58
C LEU A 180 6.42 -6.10 8.42
N TYR A 181 5.12 -6.02 8.13
CA TYR A 181 4.10 -6.82 8.78
C TYR A 181 3.60 -7.95 7.86
N ASP A 182 3.38 -9.12 8.43
CA ASP A 182 2.50 -10.15 7.88
C ASP A 182 1.06 -9.76 8.23
N CYS A 183 0.25 -9.54 7.21
CA CYS A 183 -1.06 -8.91 7.31
C CYS A 183 -2.16 -9.91 7.00
N GLN A 184 -3.24 -9.86 7.78
CA GLN A 184 -4.45 -10.63 7.52
C GLN A 184 -5.70 -9.78 7.76
N ILE A 185 -6.69 -9.87 6.88
CA ILE A 185 -8.02 -9.29 7.14
C ILE A 185 -8.70 -10.05 8.27
N THR A 186 -9.23 -9.33 9.24
CA THR A 186 -9.88 -9.89 10.44
C THR A 186 -11.13 -9.12 10.81
N ASP A 187 -12.03 -9.77 11.56
CA ASP A 187 -13.22 -9.15 12.12
C ASP A 187 -12.87 -8.49 13.47
N VAL A 188 -13.25 -7.23 13.65
CA VAL A 188 -12.99 -6.46 14.87
C VAL A 188 -14.30 -6.10 15.55
N THR A 189 -14.52 -6.64 16.75
CA THR A 189 -15.61 -6.19 17.63
C THR A 189 -15.20 -4.89 18.33
N ILE A 190 -16.03 -3.85 18.20
CA ILE A 190 -15.82 -2.54 18.84
C ILE A 190 -16.64 -2.50 20.14
N ASP A 191 -15.93 -2.49 21.26
CA ASP A 191 -16.52 -2.55 22.60
C ASP A 191 -17.04 -1.19 23.09
N TYR A 192 -17.92 -0.54 22.32
CA TYR A 192 -18.70 0.60 22.81
C TYR A 192 -20.12 0.65 22.19
N ALA A 193 -21.11 0.46 23.08
CA ALA A 193 -22.57 0.66 22.92
C ALA A 193 -23.35 -0.15 21.88
N THR A 194 -22.74 -0.72 20.83
CA THR A 194 -23.49 -1.40 19.76
C THR A 194 -23.05 -2.83 19.45
N ASP A 195 -22.00 -3.36 20.08
CA ASP A 195 -21.38 -4.66 19.71
C ASP A 195 -21.21 -4.81 18.19
N ALA A 196 -20.81 -3.72 17.53
CA ALA A 196 -20.62 -3.71 16.08
C ALA A 196 -19.34 -4.47 15.74
N THR A 197 -19.43 -5.34 14.73
CA THR A 197 -18.28 -5.98 14.09
C THR A 197 -17.95 -5.19 12.83
N VAL A 198 -16.70 -4.77 12.71
CA VAL A 198 -16.14 -4.07 11.54
C VAL A 198 -15.00 -4.90 10.94
N ASN A 199 -14.61 -4.60 9.70
CA ASN A 199 -13.40 -5.19 9.12
C ASN A 199 -12.16 -4.46 9.66
N GLY A 200 -11.08 -5.21 9.84
CA GLY A 200 -9.78 -4.69 10.24
C GLY A 200 -8.63 -5.53 9.69
N LEU A 201 -7.42 -5.19 10.11
CA LEU A 201 -6.19 -5.89 9.77
C LEU A 201 -5.50 -6.37 11.05
N GLU A 202 -5.15 -7.65 11.07
CA GLU A 202 -4.17 -8.22 11.97
C GLU A 202 -2.79 -8.02 11.37
N LEU A 203 -1.86 -7.48 12.16
CA LEU A 203 -0.49 -7.15 11.78
C LEU A 203 0.47 -7.89 12.70
N THR A 204 1.31 -8.74 12.13
CA THR A 204 2.35 -9.46 12.88
C THR A 204 3.74 -9.10 12.36
N SER A 205 4.63 -8.64 13.23
CA SER A 205 6.04 -8.41 12.87
C SER A 205 6.95 -9.47 13.47
N PHE A 206 8.10 -9.68 12.82
CA PHE A 206 9.05 -10.71 13.21
C PHE A 206 10.45 -10.13 13.35
N GLY A 207 11.05 -10.41 14.50
CA GLY A 207 12.44 -10.10 14.80
C GLY A 207 13.34 -11.32 14.60
N LYS A 208 14.65 -11.07 14.45
CA LYS A 208 15.66 -12.13 14.33
C LYS A 208 16.87 -11.85 15.24
N VAL A 209 17.12 -12.76 16.17
CA VAL A 209 18.26 -12.70 17.10
C VAL A 209 19.02 -14.03 17.04
N ASP A 210 20.34 -13.96 16.83
CA ASP A 210 21.22 -15.13 16.73
C ASP A 210 20.74 -16.20 15.72
N GLY A 211 20.12 -15.74 14.62
CA GLY A 211 19.59 -16.61 13.57
C GLY A 211 18.22 -17.23 13.87
N MET A 212 17.68 -17.02 15.07
CA MET A 212 16.35 -17.47 15.50
C MET A 212 15.33 -16.37 15.26
N VAL A 213 14.18 -16.75 14.72
CA VAL A 213 13.07 -15.84 14.40
C VAL A 213 12.04 -15.93 15.50
N TYR A 214 11.50 -14.79 15.92
CA TYR A 214 10.43 -14.69 16.91
C TYR A 214 9.43 -13.63 16.49
N GLU A 215 8.19 -13.81 16.92
CA GLU A 215 7.16 -12.77 16.83
C GLU A 215 7.56 -11.60 17.73
N GLU A 216 7.73 -10.43 17.14
CA GLU A 216 8.15 -9.21 17.85
C GLU A 216 6.96 -8.37 18.27
N SER A 217 5.94 -8.28 17.41
CA SER A 217 4.70 -7.62 17.73
C SER A 217 3.50 -8.26 17.04
N HIS A 218 2.37 -8.18 17.70
CA HIS A 218 1.05 -8.52 17.19
C HIS A 218 0.11 -7.35 17.48
N LYS A 219 -0.60 -6.88 16.46
CA LYS A 219 -1.51 -5.72 16.53
C LYS A 219 -2.75 -6.02 15.71
N ILE A 220 -3.88 -5.46 16.12
CA ILE A 220 -5.11 -5.46 15.33
C ILE A 220 -5.51 -4.00 15.13
N ILE A 221 -5.63 -3.55 13.89
CA ILE A 221 -6.08 -2.21 13.51
C ILE A 221 -7.39 -2.26 12.75
N TYR A 222 -8.17 -1.19 12.81
CA TYR A 222 -9.40 -1.02 12.05
C TYR A 222 -9.60 0.45 11.69
N TYR A 223 -10.24 0.72 10.55
CA TYR A 223 -10.51 2.08 10.12
C TYR A 223 -11.94 2.45 10.47
N GLN A 224 -12.12 3.61 11.11
CA GLN A 224 -13.43 4.12 11.48
C GLN A 224 -13.37 5.64 11.65
N ASP A 225 -14.43 6.33 11.22
CA ASP A 225 -14.57 7.78 11.33
C ASP A 225 -13.38 8.55 10.71
N GLY A 226 -12.88 8.06 9.57
CA GLY A 226 -11.82 8.71 8.80
C GLY A 226 -10.40 8.51 9.36
N LYS A 227 -10.18 7.51 10.23
CA LYS A 227 -8.85 7.22 10.80
C LYS A 227 -8.66 5.75 11.15
N TRP A 228 -7.40 5.32 11.13
CA TRP A 228 -6.98 4.04 11.70
C TRP A 228 -6.96 4.08 13.23
N ASN A 229 -7.47 3.02 13.85
CA ASN A 229 -7.51 2.83 15.30
C ASN A 229 -6.87 1.49 15.65
N LEU A 230 -6.14 1.45 16.76
CA LEU A 230 -5.60 0.21 17.33
C LEU A 230 -6.66 -0.43 18.24
N LYS A 231 -6.93 -1.73 18.08
CA LYS A 231 -7.76 -2.50 19.02
C LYS A 231 -6.97 -2.69 20.31
N ALA A 232 -7.56 -2.29 21.44
CA ALA A 232 -6.97 -2.52 22.75
C ALA A 232 -7.03 -4.01 23.13
N ASP A 233 -5.93 -4.52 23.69
CA ASP A 233 -5.92 -5.81 24.35
C ASP A 233 -6.74 -5.70 25.66
N HIS A 234 -7.85 -6.44 25.76
CA HIS A 234 -8.67 -6.52 26.97
C HIS A 234 -8.31 -7.73 27.84
#